data_AF-A0AAW8WVA4-F1
#
_entry.id   AF-A0AAW8WVA4-F1
#
_cell.length_a   1.000
_cell.length_b   1.000
_cell.length_c   1.000
_cell.angle_alpha   90.00
_cell.angle_beta   90.00
_cell.angle_gamma   90.00
#
_symmetry.space_group_name_H-M   'P 1'
#
loop_
_entity.id
_entity.type
_entity.pdbx_description
1 polymer ?
#
loop_
_entity_poly.entity_id
_entity_poly.type
_entity_poly.pdbx_seq_one_letter_code
_entity_poly.pdbx_strand_id
1 'polypeptide(L)'
;MNSDTIFFVKKDTHINSNINEWILSKGIIHKSTLTISKNESSTLFVSLFKQLIQNQEIKVSEDDEEYSDLKKLVQLGFLGIRNKNKKVALIVEESAKNFFENYLKDENICVSSLDEFITQDTLNILIEEKNNTKLNKIVQNYKNKYKDVDLIFVETVKSFV
;
A
#
# COMPACT_ATOMS: atom_id res chain seq x y z
N MET A 1 7.96 14.97 9.32
CA MET A 1 8.10 13.69 10.02
C MET A 1 8.74 12.75 9.03
N ASN A 2 9.96 12.25 9.29
CA ASN A 2 10.55 11.22 8.46
C ASN A 2 9.67 9.99 8.57
N SER A 3 8.97 9.65 7.48
CA SER A 3 8.16 8.45 7.42
C SER A 3 9.10 7.31 7.07
N ASP A 4 9.68 6.68 8.09
CA ASP A 4 10.47 5.47 7.89
C ASP A 4 9.59 4.42 7.17
N THR A 5 10.02 4.04 5.97
CA THR A 5 9.34 3.03 5.18
C THR A 5 9.88 1.66 5.56
N ILE A 6 8.98 0.71 5.79
CA ILE A 6 9.36 -0.68 6.05
C ILE A 6 9.36 -1.46 4.75
N PHE A 7 10.51 -2.00 4.39
CA PHE A 7 10.66 -3.00 3.33
C PHE A 7 10.67 -4.38 3.98
N PHE A 8 10.04 -5.36 3.34
CA PHE A 8 9.99 -6.74 3.85
C PHE A 8 10.06 -7.77 2.72
N VAL A 9 10.58 -8.95 3.02
CA VAL A 9 10.65 -10.05 2.04
C VAL A 9 9.25 -10.63 1.83
N LYS A 10 8.78 -10.73 0.59
CA LYS A 10 7.46 -11.34 0.32
C LYS A 10 7.51 -12.85 0.57
N LYS A 11 6.39 -13.41 1.04
CA LYS A 11 6.28 -14.85 1.35
C LYS A 11 6.62 -15.77 0.17
N ASP A 12 6.37 -15.33 -1.05
CA ASP A 12 6.61 -16.07 -2.29
C ASP A 12 8.01 -15.80 -2.90
N THR A 13 8.86 -15.05 -2.20
CA THR A 13 10.24 -14.77 -2.62
C THR A 13 11.22 -15.65 -1.87
N HIS A 14 11.96 -16.45 -2.64
CA HIS A 14 13.05 -17.27 -2.15
C HIS A 14 14.38 -16.58 -2.44
N ILE A 15 15.23 -16.46 -1.42
CA ILE A 15 16.55 -15.83 -1.52
C ILE A 15 17.61 -16.89 -1.23
N ASN A 16 18.42 -17.19 -2.23
CA ASN A 16 19.63 -17.99 -2.05
C ASN A 16 20.85 -17.05 -1.99
N SER A 17 21.80 -17.33 -1.10
CA SER A 17 23.00 -16.51 -0.93
C SER A 17 24.24 -17.36 -1.02
N ASN A 18 25.17 -16.97 -1.89
CA ASN A 18 26.52 -17.55 -1.96
C ASN A 18 27.54 -16.48 -1.54
N ILE A 19 28.84 -16.71 -1.72
CA ILE A 19 29.88 -15.75 -1.28
C ILE A 19 29.77 -14.41 -2.03
N ASN A 20 29.43 -14.43 -3.32
CA ASN A 20 29.51 -13.28 -4.22
C ASN A 20 28.15 -12.63 -4.50
N GLU A 21 27.04 -13.35 -4.34
CA GLU A 21 25.76 -12.95 -4.91
C GLU A 21 24.56 -13.34 -4.02
N TRP A 22 23.44 -12.64 -4.23
CA TRP A 22 22.11 -13.08 -3.87
C TRP A 22 21.30 -13.41 -5.11
N ILE A 23 20.63 -14.55 -5.10
CA ILE A 23 19.73 -15.00 -6.15
C ILE A 23 18.31 -15.01 -5.58
N LEU A 24 17.50 -14.07 -6.03
CA LEU A 24 16.10 -13.93 -5.66
C LEU A 24 15.26 -14.64 -6.70
N SER A 25 14.25 -15.38 -6.27
CA SER A 25 13.34 -16.10 -7.18
C SER A 25 11.93 -16.15 -6.63
N LYS A 26 10.92 -16.14 -7.52
CA LYS A 26 9.51 -16.20 -7.11
C LYS A 26 8.61 -16.95 -8.10
N GLY A 27 7.46 -17.41 -7.61
CA GLY A 27 6.45 -18.16 -8.36
C GLY A 27 6.63 -19.67 -8.31
N ILE A 28 5.63 -20.41 -8.80
CA ILE A 28 5.46 -21.87 -8.63
C ILE A 28 6.60 -22.68 -9.30
N ILE A 29 7.34 -22.09 -10.25
CA ILE A 29 8.54 -22.65 -10.90
C ILE A 29 9.51 -21.51 -11.27
N HIS A 30 10.05 -20.77 -10.29
CA HIS A 30 11.04 -19.67 -10.45
C HIS A 30 10.89 -18.83 -11.74
N LYS A 31 9.66 -18.43 -12.12
CA LYS A 31 9.39 -17.77 -13.41
C LYS A 31 10.11 -16.42 -13.52
N SER A 32 10.46 -15.83 -12.39
CA SER A 32 11.26 -14.61 -12.31
C SER A 32 12.40 -14.81 -11.34
N THR A 33 13.62 -14.58 -11.82
CA THR A 33 14.85 -14.60 -11.04
C THR A 33 15.57 -13.27 -11.17
N LEU A 34 16.28 -12.86 -10.13
CA LEU A 34 17.14 -11.69 -10.12
C LEU A 34 18.41 -12.04 -9.36
N THR A 35 19.57 -11.78 -9.97
CA THR A 35 20.87 -11.90 -9.33
C THR A 35 21.37 -10.53 -8.93
N ILE A 36 21.80 -10.38 -7.68
CA ILE A 36 22.39 -9.17 -7.14
C ILE A 36 23.84 -9.49 -6.76
N SER A 37 24.80 -8.85 -7.43
CA SER A 37 26.23 -8.99 -7.13
C SER A 37 26.59 -8.18 -5.88
N LYS A 38 27.13 -8.85 -4.87
CA LYS A 38 27.62 -8.21 -3.62
C LYS A 38 28.88 -7.37 -3.88
N ASN A 39 29.64 -7.72 -4.92
CA ASN A 39 30.90 -7.06 -5.25
C ASN A 39 30.68 -5.79 -6.07
N GLU A 40 29.58 -5.71 -6.81
CA GLU A 40 29.20 -4.54 -7.63
C GLU A 40 28.24 -3.59 -6.89
N SER A 41 27.69 -4.03 -5.77
CA SER A 41 26.79 -3.22 -4.92
C SER A 41 27.58 -2.38 -3.92
N SER A 42 26.99 -1.28 -3.45
CA SER A 42 27.57 -0.47 -2.37
C SER A 42 27.67 -1.28 -1.06
N THR A 43 28.67 -0.96 -0.23
CA THR A 43 28.86 -1.62 1.07
C THR A 43 27.66 -1.42 2.00
N LEU A 44 27.04 -0.23 1.94
CA LEU A 44 25.82 0.11 2.67
C LEU A 44 24.64 -0.74 2.23
N PHE A 45 24.36 -0.81 0.92
CA PHE A 45 23.32 -1.69 0.39
C PHE A 45 23.56 -3.14 0.81
N VAL A 46 24.81 -3.63 0.72
CA VAL A 46 25.15 -4.99 1.11
C VAL A 46 24.85 -5.26 2.59
N SER A 47 25.21 -4.33 3.47
CA SER A 47 24.92 -4.43 4.91
C SER A 47 23.41 -4.42 5.17
N LEU A 48 22.71 -3.47 4.56
CA LEU A 48 21.27 -3.26 4.72
C LEU A 48 20.48 -4.47 4.20
N PHE A 49 20.85 -5.01 3.05
CA PHE A 49 20.18 -6.16 2.46
C PHE A 49 20.42 -7.45 3.28
N LYS A 50 21.61 -7.62 3.89
CA LYS A 50 21.83 -8.71 4.87
C LYS A 50 20.90 -8.60 6.06
N GLN A 51 20.75 -7.40 6.62
CA GLN A 51 19.84 -7.15 7.74
C GLN A 51 18.38 -7.42 7.35
N LEU A 52 17.95 -6.99 6.17
CA LEU A 52 16.61 -7.30 5.64
C LEU A 52 16.37 -8.81 5.53
N ILE A 53 17.33 -9.58 5.01
CA ILE A 53 17.19 -11.05 4.91
C ILE A 53 17.12 -11.67 6.31
N GLN A 54 17.97 -11.24 7.24
CA GLN A 54 18.02 -11.80 8.60
C GLN A 54 16.76 -11.48 9.41
N ASN A 55 16.30 -10.23 9.35
CA ASN A 55 15.17 -9.75 10.15
C ASN A 55 13.83 -9.90 9.44
N GLN A 56 13.82 -10.31 8.17
CA GLN A 56 12.68 -10.37 7.25
C GLN A 56 12.04 -9.01 6.92
N GLU A 57 12.43 -7.93 7.62
CA GLU A 57 12.06 -6.55 7.35
C GLU A 57 13.16 -5.57 7.75
N ILE A 58 13.13 -4.37 7.16
CA ILE A 58 14.03 -3.27 7.50
C ILE A 58 13.33 -1.93 7.33
N LYS A 59 13.71 -0.95 8.15
CA LYS A 59 13.28 0.45 8.03
C LYS A 59 14.33 1.25 7.31
N VAL A 60 13.91 2.04 6.32
CA VAL A 60 14.79 2.91 5.54
C VAL A 60 14.08 4.25 5.32
N SER A 61 14.82 5.35 5.44
CA SER A 61 14.29 6.69 5.16
C SER A 61 14.12 6.89 3.66
N GLU A 62 13.15 7.70 3.22
CA GLU A 62 13.03 8.05 1.80
C GLU A 62 14.21 8.89 1.28
N ASP A 63 14.95 9.51 2.21
CA ASP A 63 16.14 10.32 1.92
C ASP A 63 17.43 9.49 1.72
N ASP A 64 17.41 8.19 2.06
CA ASP A 64 18.57 7.31 1.93
C ASP A 64 18.73 6.83 0.48
N GLU A 65 19.97 6.77 -0.04
CA GLU A 65 20.22 6.33 -1.43
C GLU A 65 19.70 4.90 -1.68
N GLU A 66 19.85 4.01 -0.70
CA GLU A 66 19.41 2.61 -0.77
C GLU A 66 17.88 2.46 -0.87
N TYR A 67 17.11 3.49 -0.50
CA TYR A 67 15.65 3.48 -0.63
C TYR A 67 15.23 3.24 -2.08
N SER A 68 15.90 3.91 -3.02
CA SER A 68 15.68 3.77 -4.46
C SER A 68 15.87 2.33 -4.92
N ASP A 69 16.92 1.68 -4.46
CA ASP A 69 17.26 0.31 -4.87
C ASP A 69 16.28 -0.71 -4.28
N LEU A 70 15.89 -0.56 -3.02
CA LEU A 70 14.84 -1.39 -2.43
C LEU A 70 13.49 -1.19 -3.12
N LYS A 71 13.17 0.04 -3.53
CA LYS A 71 11.95 0.35 -4.28
C LYS A 71 11.92 -0.32 -5.64
N LYS A 72 13.05 -0.44 -6.34
CA LYS A 72 13.14 -1.25 -7.57
C LYS A 72 12.82 -2.72 -7.29
N LEU A 73 13.34 -3.29 -6.19
CA LEU A 73 13.02 -4.67 -5.80
C LEU A 73 11.53 -4.87 -5.45
N VAL A 74 10.87 -3.84 -4.92
CA VAL A 74 9.40 -3.80 -4.73
C VAL A 74 8.67 -3.76 -6.07
N GLN A 75 9.12 -2.93 -7.03
CA GLN A 75 8.53 -2.85 -8.37
C GLN A 75 8.66 -4.17 -9.15
N LEU A 76 9.81 -4.84 -9.00
CA LEU A 76 10.03 -6.19 -9.53
C LEU A 76 9.24 -7.26 -8.74
N GLY A 77 8.65 -6.88 -7.60
CA GLY A 77 7.76 -7.68 -6.78
C GLY A 77 8.46 -8.79 -5.99
N PHE A 78 9.74 -8.61 -5.64
CA PHE A 78 10.47 -9.49 -4.72
C PHE A 78 10.35 -9.04 -3.26
N LEU A 79 10.21 -7.72 -3.05
CA LEU A 79 9.96 -7.14 -1.75
C LEU A 79 8.54 -6.57 -1.66
N GLY A 80 8.02 -6.51 -0.45
CA GLY A 80 6.86 -5.72 -0.09
C GLY A 80 7.30 -4.42 0.58
N ILE A 81 6.39 -3.45 0.59
CA ILE A 81 6.58 -2.14 1.20
C ILE A 81 5.39 -1.84 2.11
N ARG A 82 5.66 -1.36 3.32
CA ARG A 82 4.67 -0.94 4.31
C ARG A 82 5.06 0.43 4.82
N ASN A 83 4.16 1.40 4.63
CA ASN A 83 4.27 2.70 5.28
C ASN A 83 3.41 2.65 6.54
N LYS A 84 4.04 2.47 7.70
CA LYS A 84 3.32 2.35 8.99
C LYS A 84 2.49 3.58 9.35
N ASN A 85 2.74 4.72 8.70
CA ASN A 85 2.11 5.98 9.07
C ASN A 85 1.07 6.46 8.03
N LYS A 86 0.84 5.70 6.95
CA LYS A 86 -0.15 6.13 5.94
C LYS A 86 -1.54 5.66 6.33
N LYS A 87 -2.42 6.60 6.63
CA LYS A 87 -3.84 6.35 6.84
C LYS A 87 -4.50 6.12 5.49
N VAL A 88 -5.18 5.01 5.35
CA VAL A 88 -5.90 4.62 4.13
C VAL A 88 -7.40 4.66 4.40
N ALA A 89 -8.17 5.28 3.52
CA ALA A 89 -9.61 5.12 3.48
C ALA A 89 -9.98 4.14 2.36
N LEU A 90 -10.68 3.07 2.73
CA LEU A 90 -11.26 2.11 1.79
C LEU A 90 -12.77 2.30 1.76
N ILE A 91 -13.30 2.71 0.62
CA ILE A 91 -14.71 2.96 0.40
C ILE A 91 -15.29 1.75 -0.35
N VAL A 92 -16.27 1.07 0.24
CA VAL A 92 -16.85 -0.17 -0.30
C VAL A 92 -18.37 -0.13 -0.26
N GLU A 93 -19.03 -1.05 -0.98
CA GLU A 93 -20.47 -1.26 -0.81
C GLU A 93 -20.80 -1.67 0.64
N GLU A 94 -21.95 -1.22 1.15
CA GLU A 94 -22.41 -1.52 2.52
C GLU A 94 -22.35 -3.02 2.84
N SER A 95 -22.75 -3.85 1.89
CA SER A 95 -22.73 -5.32 1.98
C SER A 95 -21.32 -5.90 2.21
N ALA A 96 -20.27 -5.23 1.71
CA ALA A 96 -18.90 -5.68 1.77
C ALA A 96 -18.11 -5.08 2.95
N LYS A 97 -18.65 -4.04 3.62
CA LYS A 97 -17.97 -3.34 4.73
C LYS A 97 -17.48 -4.30 5.81
N ASN A 98 -18.39 -5.12 6.34
CA ASN A 98 -18.07 -6.08 7.40
C ASN A 98 -17.00 -7.10 6.97
N PHE A 99 -16.96 -7.48 5.69
CA PHE A 99 -15.93 -8.40 5.19
C PHE A 99 -14.55 -7.73 5.24
N PHE A 100 -14.41 -6.52 4.69
CA PHE A 100 -13.13 -5.84 4.64
C PHE A 100 -12.62 -5.39 6.02
N GLU A 101 -13.50 -4.92 6.91
CA GLU A 101 -13.13 -4.58 8.28
C GLU A 101 -12.52 -5.79 9.02
N ASN A 102 -13.15 -6.96 8.87
CA ASN A 102 -12.70 -8.19 9.51
C ASN A 102 -11.51 -8.85 8.81
N TYR A 103 -11.33 -8.65 7.51
CA TYR A 103 -10.25 -9.26 6.75
C TYR A 103 -8.94 -8.47 6.91
N LEU A 104 -8.99 -7.14 6.85
CA LEU A 104 -7.79 -6.30 6.85
C LEU A 104 -7.20 -6.12 8.25
N LYS A 105 -8.04 -5.96 9.29
CA LYS A 105 -7.63 -5.80 10.71
C LYS A 105 -6.39 -4.89 10.90
N ASP A 106 -6.34 -3.77 10.19
CA ASP A 106 -5.25 -2.80 10.28
C ASP A 106 -5.81 -1.46 10.81
N GLU A 107 -5.21 -0.96 11.89
CA GLU A 107 -5.60 0.30 12.54
C GLU A 107 -5.41 1.54 11.66
N ASN A 108 -4.57 1.43 10.62
CA ASN A 108 -4.34 2.50 9.66
C ASN A 108 -5.33 2.48 8.49
N ILE A 109 -6.23 1.49 8.42
CA ILE A 109 -7.24 1.38 7.37
C ILE A 109 -8.61 1.69 7.95
N CYS A 110 -9.22 2.77 7.49
CA CYS A 110 -10.62 3.10 7.76
C CYS A 110 -11.48 2.56 6.62
N VAL A 111 -12.36 1.61 6.91
CA VAL A 111 -13.36 1.13 5.95
C VAL A 111 -14.63 1.98 6.10
N SER A 112 -15.10 2.58 5.01
CA SER A 112 -16.34 3.37 4.97
C SER A 112 -17.28 2.79 3.92
N SER A 113 -18.58 2.89 4.16
CA SER A 113 -19.58 2.46 3.18
C SER A 113 -19.86 3.55 2.15
N LEU A 114 -20.06 3.18 0.88
CA LEU A 114 -20.54 4.05 -0.20
C LEU A 114 -21.84 4.78 0.15
N ASP A 115 -22.71 4.15 0.94
CA ASP A 115 -23.99 4.73 1.35
C ASP A 115 -23.81 5.91 2.31
N GLU A 116 -22.65 6.00 2.99
CA GLU A 116 -22.26 7.19 3.76
C GLU A 116 -21.94 8.40 2.85
N PHE A 117 -21.72 8.18 1.55
CA PHE A 117 -21.31 9.21 0.60
C PHE A 117 -22.43 9.66 -0.35
N ILE A 118 -23.25 8.71 -0.81
CA ILE A 118 -24.31 8.96 -1.77
C ILE A 118 -25.65 8.65 -1.10
N THR A 119 -26.05 9.53 -0.18
CA THR A 119 -27.39 9.47 0.42
C THR A 119 -28.45 9.88 -0.59
N GLN A 120 -29.71 9.49 -0.35
CA GLN A 120 -30.83 9.91 -1.19
C GLN A 120 -30.96 11.44 -1.25
N ASP A 121 -30.69 12.16 -0.15
CA ASP A 121 -30.66 13.62 -0.13
C ASP A 121 -29.55 14.20 -1.01
N THR A 122 -28.37 13.58 -1.00
CA THR A 122 -27.26 13.93 -1.91
C THR A 122 -27.66 13.77 -3.37
N LEU A 123 -28.34 12.66 -3.70
CA LEU A 123 -28.85 12.39 -5.05
C LEU A 123 -29.94 13.38 -5.46
N ASN A 124 -30.87 13.69 -4.58
CA ASN A 124 -31.93 14.67 -4.83
C ASN A 124 -31.32 16.06 -5.09
N ILE A 125 -30.30 16.46 -4.32
CA ILE A 125 -29.55 17.70 -4.59
C ILE A 125 -28.85 17.65 -5.95
N LEU A 126 -28.24 16.53 -6.34
CA LEU A 126 -27.57 16.40 -7.65
C LEU A 126 -28.54 16.40 -8.84
N ILE A 127 -29.71 15.81 -8.68
CA ILE A 127 -30.71 15.61 -9.74
C ILE A 127 -31.61 16.85 -9.89
N GLU A 128 -32.12 17.39 -8.79
CA GLU A 128 -33.22 18.36 -8.81
C GLU A 128 -32.75 19.83 -8.75
N GLU A 129 -31.62 20.11 -8.13
CA GLU A 129 -31.12 21.48 -7.98
C GLU A 129 -29.64 21.57 -8.37
N LYS A 130 -29.31 22.30 -9.45
CA LYS A 130 -27.93 22.77 -9.70
C LYS A 130 -27.46 23.80 -8.64
N ASN A 131 -27.77 23.57 -7.37
CA ASN A 131 -27.50 24.40 -6.21
C ASN A 131 -26.06 24.16 -5.77
N ASN A 132 -25.16 24.87 -6.44
CA ASN A 132 -23.72 24.85 -6.19
C ASN A 132 -23.35 25.08 -4.72
N THR A 133 -24.18 25.80 -3.96
CA THR A 133 -23.94 26.06 -2.53
C THR A 133 -24.12 24.80 -1.68
N LYS A 134 -25.19 24.03 -1.91
CA LYS A 134 -25.42 22.74 -1.22
C LYS A 134 -24.36 21.71 -1.62
N LEU A 135 -24.04 21.63 -2.92
CA LEU A 135 -22.98 20.75 -3.44
C LEU A 135 -21.61 21.08 -2.84
N ASN A 136 -21.26 22.37 -2.72
CA ASN A 136 -20.00 22.78 -2.10
C ASN A 136 -19.93 22.39 -0.62
N LYS A 137 -21.03 22.46 0.13
CA LYS A 137 -21.06 21.97 1.53
C LYS A 137 -20.77 20.47 1.60
N ILE A 138 -21.36 19.68 0.71
CA ILE A 138 -21.13 18.23 0.65
C ILE A 138 -19.65 17.92 0.35
N VAL A 139 -19.09 18.59 -0.66
CA VAL A 139 -17.65 18.46 -1.01
C VAL A 139 -16.75 18.84 0.15
N GLN A 140 -17.05 19.92 0.87
CA GLN A 140 -16.24 20.36 2.02
C GLN A 140 -16.35 19.38 3.20
N ASN A 141 -17.51 18.78 3.44
CA ASN A 141 -17.66 17.75 4.47
C ASN A 141 -16.76 16.54 4.17
N TYR A 142 -16.70 16.07 2.92
CA TYR A 142 -15.81 14.97 2.55
C TYR A 142 -14.33 15.36 2.64
N LYS A 143 -13.96 16.56 2.17
CA LYS A 143 -12.59 17.06 2.32
C LYS A 143 -12.17 17.09 3.79
N ASN A 144 -13.05 17.51 4.69
CA ASN A 144 -12.77 17.56 6.11
C ASN A 144 -12.71 16.17 6.75
N LYS A 145 -13.60 15.23 6.37
CA LYS A 145 -13.62 13.85 6.90
C LYS A 145 -12.33 13.09 6.56
N TYR A 146 -11.77 13.33 5.36
CA TYR A 146 -10.59 12.62 4.85
C TYR A 146 -9.33 13.49 4.79
N LYS A 147 -9.29 14.62 5.50
CA LYS A 147 -8.14 15.55 5.48
C LYS A 147 -6.83 14.92 5.96
N ASP A 148 -6.94 13.91 6.83
CA ASP A 148 -5.81 13.21 7.47
C ASP A 148 -5.59 11.82 6.86
N VAL A 149 -6.12 11.56 5.66
CA VAL A 149 -5.96 10.30 4.93
C VAL A 149 -5.00 10.48 3.77
N ASP A 150 -4.01 9.59 3.68
CA ASP A 150 -2.96 9.62 2.66
C ASP A 150 -3.41 8.99 1.33
N LEU A 151 -4.30 7.99 1.37
CA LEU A 151 -4.76 7.24 0.20
C LEU A 151 -6.25 6.90 0.32
N ILE A 152 -6.99 7.08 -0.78
CA ILE A 152 -8.40 6.71 -0.89
C ILE A 152 -8.54 5.67 -2.00
N PHE A 153 -9.12 4.51 -1.67
CA PHE A 153 -9.51 3.48 -2.61
C PHE A 153 -11.04 3.34 -2.62
N VAL A 154 -11.62 3.13 -3.81
CA VAL A 154 -13.04 2.87 -3.99
C VAL A 154 -13.17 1.52 -4.68
N GLU A 155 -13.78 0.54 -4.00
CA GLU A 155 -13.97 -0.81 -4.52
C GLU A 155 -15.47 -1.13 -4.59
N THR A 156 -15.94 -1.44 -5.80
CA THR A 156 -17.31 -1.91 -6.04
C THR A 156 -17.26 -3.41 -6.31
N VAL A 157 -17.92 -4.20 -5.47
CA VAL A 157 -17.94 -5.65 -5.65
C VAL A 157 -18.93 -5.95 -6.78
N LYS A 158 -18.44 -6.15 -8.00
CA LYS A 158 -19.28 -6.74 -9.04
C LYS A 158 -19.68 -8.14 -8.57
N SER A 159 -20.95 -8.31 -8.25
CA SER A 159 -21.56 -9.62 -8.04
C SER A 159 -21.25 -10.51 -9.23
N PHE A 160 -20.36 -11.48 -9.03
CA PHE A 160 -20.24 -12.62 -9.93
C PHE A 160 -21.47 -13.50 -9.66
N VAL A 161 -22.53 -13.26 -10.43
CA VAL A 161 -23.66 -14.18 -10.57
C VAL A 161 -23.30 -15.21 -11.61
#